data_AF-A0A318TQW7-F1
#
_entry.id   AF-A0A318TQW7-F1
#
_cell.length_a   1.000
_cell.length_b   1.000
_cell.length_c   1.000
_cell.angle_alpha   90.00
_cell.angle_beta   90.00
_cell.angle_gamma   90.00
#
_symmetry.space_group_name_H-M   'P 1'
#
loop_
_entity.id
_entity.type
_entity.pdbx_description
1 polymer ?
#
loop_
_entity_poly.entity_id
_entity_poly.type
_entity_poly.pdbx_seq_one_letter_code
_entity_poly.pdbx_strand_id
1 'polypeptide(L)'
;MNISNDSTAPIYIQIAEWIENEILAERLQEAGKVYSQYQLAELFNINPATAGKGLTILLENDIVYKKRGLGMFVQVGAKELILAKRRDEKLSKLAKEIVQEAKRLFVQDEELIELIKKAQREE
;
A
#
# COMPACT_ATOMS: atom_id res chain seq x y z
N MET A 1 -7.39 -3.56 8.90
CA MET A 1 -6.11 -4.19 8.51
C MET A 1 -5.21 -4.16 9.74
N ASN A 2 -4.63 -5.29 10.13
CA ASN A 2 -3.75 -5.36 11.30
C ASN A 2 -2.28 -5.34 10.83
N ILE A 3 -1.45 -4.53 11.48
CA ILE A 3 0.00 -4.60 11.29
C ILE A 3 0.50 -5.88 11.95
N SER A 4 1.23 -6.72 11.19
CA SER A 4 1.69 -8.02 11.65
C SER A 4 3.20 -8.17 11.46
N ASN A 5 3.89 -8.68 12.48
CA ASN A 5 5.31 -9.05 12.37
C ASN A 5 5.53 -10.35 11.58
N ASP A 6 4.48 -11.16 11.39
CA ASP A 6 4.54 -12.43 10.64
C ASP A 6 4.30 -12.24 9.13
N SER A 7 4.03 -11.00 8.72
CA SER A 7 3.92 -10.62 7.31
C SER A 7 5.30 -10.59 6.65
N THR A 8 5.37 -10.97 5.38
CA THR A 8 6.60 -10.86 4.57
C THR A 8 7.02 -9.41 4.32
N ALA A 9 6.11 -8.44 4.49
CA ALA A 9 6.39 -7.03 4.30
C ALA A 9 6.94 -6.40 5.60
N PRO A 10 8.04 -5.63 5.54
CA PRO A 10 8.51 -4.85 6.68
C PRO A 10 7.44 -3.92 7.28
N ILE A 11 7.45 -3.73 8.59
CA ILE A 11 6.45 -2.96 9.33
C ILE A 11 6.26 -1.53 8.79
N TYR A 12 7.33 -0.84 8.41
CA TYR A 12 7.21 0.52 7.87
C TYR A 12 6.49 0.56 6.50
N ILE A 13 6.57 -0.50 5.70
CA ILE A 13 5.80 -0.63 4.45
C ILE A 13 4.32 -0.84 4.78
N GLN A 14 4.01 -1.69 5.76
CA GLN A 14 2.63 -1.92 6.20
C GLN A 14 1.96 -0.64 6.70
N ILE A 15 2.71 0.26 7.37
CA ILE A 15 2.19 1.57 7.79
C ILE A 15 1.87 2.45 6.59
N ALA A 16 2.76 2.50 5.59
CA ALA A 16 2.51 3.27 4.38
C ALA A 16 1.26 2.74 3.66
N GLU A 17 1.17 1.42 3.46
CA GLU A 17 0.00 0.77 2.84
C GLU A 17 -1.28 0.99 3.65
N TRP A 18 -1.21 1.00 4.98
CA TRP A 18 -2.35 1.31 5.84
C TRP A 18 -2.85 2.73 5.62
N ILE A 19 -1.96 3.74 5.65
CA ILE A 19 -2.35 5.14 5.40
C ILE A 19 -2.93 5.30 3.99
N GLU A 20 -2.33 4.67 2.98
CA GLU A 20 -2.91 4.65 1.63
C GLU A 20 -4.33 4.09 1.63
N ASN A 21 -4.59 3.00 2.37
CA ASN A 21 -5.93 2.42 2.48
C ASN A 21 -6.91 3.36 3.20
N GLU A 22 -6.46 4.10 4.21
CA GLU A 22 -7.29 5.12 4.88
C GLU A 22 -7.64 6.27 3.93
N ILE A 23 -6.73 6.65 3.03
CA ILE A 23 -6.97 7.66 1.98
C ILE A 23 -7.94 7.11 0.93
N LEU A 24 -7.73 5.89 0.43
CA LEU A 24 -8.61 5.25 -0.55
C LEU A 24 -10.04 5.08 -0.03
N ALA A 25 -10.18 4.83 1.28
CA ALA A 25 -11.46 4.71 1.97
C ALA A 25 -12.02 6.06 2.46
N GLU A 26 -11.42 7.18 2.06
CA GLU A 26 -11.85 8.55 2.35
C GLU A 26 -11.91 8.91 3.85
N ARG A 27 -11.26 8.11 4.70
CA ARG A 27 -11.09 8.40 6.14
C ARG A 27 -10.00 9.44 6.38
N LEU A 28 -8.99 9.47 5.52
CA LEU A 28 -8.01 10.56 5.42
C LEU A 28 -8.26 11.33 4.13
N GLN A 29 -8.91 12.48 4.24
CA GLN A 29 -9.29 13.30 3.10
C GLN A 29 -8.12 14.16 2.59
N GLU A 30 -8.20 14.57 1.33
CA GLU A 30 -7.24 15.49 0.71
C GLU A 30 -7.09 16.79 1.50
N ALA A 31 -5.87 17.31 1.56
CA ALA A 31 -5.48 18.45 2.40
C ALA A 31 -5.79 18.27 3.90
N GLY A 32 -6.28 17.11 4.32
CA GLY A 32 -6.47 16.69 5.70
C GLY A 32 -5.15 16.32 6.36
N LYS A 33 -5.07 16.53 7.67
CA LYS A 33 -3.87 16.21 8.47
C LYS A 33 -3.78 14.70 8.67
N VAL A 34 -2.61 14.12 8.43
CA VAL A 34 -2.35 12.70 8.75
C VAL A 34 -1.78 12.54 10.15
N TYR A 35 -1.79 11.30 10.65
CA TYR A 35 -1.18 10.94 11.92
C TYR A 35 0.32 11.27 11.96
N SER A 36 0.79 11.76 13.11
CA SER A 36 2.22 11.88 13.37
C SER A 36 2.86 10.51 13.63
N GLN A 37 4.20 10.44 13.51
CA GLN A 37 4.94 9.20 13.81
C GLN A 37 4.70 8.68 15.23
N TYR A 38 4.47 9.56 16.21
CA TYR A 38 4.21 9.16 17.60
C TYR A 38 2.79 8.62 17.77
N GLN A 39 1.80 9.22 17.10
CA GLN A 39 0.43 8.70 17.10
C GLN A 39 0.35 7.32 16.42
N LEU A 40 1.06 7.13 15.31
CA LEU A 40 1.15 5.83 14.64
C LEU A 40 1.87 4.80 15.52
N ALA A 41 2.94 5.21 16.20
CA ALA A 41 3.68 4.36 17.13
C ALA A 41 2.80 3.85 18.26
N GLU A 42 1.98 4.74 18.85
CA GLU A 42 1.02 4.40 19.89
C GLU A 42 -0.10 3.51 19.34
N LEU A 43 -0.71 3.87 18.20
CA LEU A 43 -1.83 3.15 17.60
C LEU A 43 -1.49 1.70 17.26
N PHE A 44 -0.27 1.45 16.79
CA PHE A 44 0.17 0.12 16.36
C PHE A 44 1.14 -0.56 17.32
N ASN A 45 1.47 0.07 18.45
CA ASN A 45 2.46 -0.40 19.41
C ASN A 45 3.81 -0.75 18.75
N ILE A 46 4.38 0.20 18.01
CA ILE A 46 5.63 0.05 17.25
C ILE A 46 6.62 1.16 17.57
N ASN A 47 7.87 1.01 17.10
CA ASN A 47 8.88 2.05 17.25
C ASN A 47 8.52 3.33 16.44
N PRO A 48 8.58 4.54 17.05
CA PRO A 48 8.34 5.80 16.34
C PRO A 48 9.21 6.04 15.10
N ALA A 49 10.46 5.58 15.11
CA ALA A 49 11.33 5.68 13.94
C ALA A 49 10.82 4.81 12.78
N THR A 50 10.23 3.64 13.08
CA THR A 50 9.60 2.77 12.08
C THR A 50 8.35 3.43 11.50
N ALA A 51 7.52 4.06 12.34
CA ALA A 51 6.39 4.86 11.88
C ALA A 51 6.83 6.04 11.01
N GLY A 52 7.89 6.73 11.41
CA GLY A 52 8.51 7.80 10.64
C GLY A 52 8.94 7.33 9.24
N LYS A 53 9.57 6.15 9.13
CA LYS A 53 9.93 5.55 7.82
C LYS A 53 8.71 5.30 6.93
N GLY A 54 7.59 4.84 7.49
CA GLY A 54 6.34 4.69 6.73
C GLY A 54 5.82 6.01 6.19
N LEU A 55 5.85 7.07 7.00
CA LEU A 55 5.50 8.43 6.56
C LEU A 55 6.47 8.98 5.50
N THR A 56 7.77 8.68 5.61
CA THR A 56 8.77 9.08 4.62
C THR A 56 8.48 8.46 3.25
N ILE A 57 8.11 7.18 3.18
CA ILE A 57 7.70 6.54 1.93
C ILE A 57 6.57 7.32 1.26
N LEU A 58 5.56 7.72 2.03
CA LEU A 58 4.42 8.45 1.47
C LEU A 58 4.80 9.86 1.02
N LEU A 59 5.74 10.51 1.70
CA LEU A 59 6.29 11.80 1.29
C LEU A 59 7.07 11.68 -0.02
N GLU A 60 7.92 10.66 -0.15
CA GLU A 60 8.72 10.39 -1.36
C GLU A 60 7.87 10.01 -2.57
N ASN A 61 6.67 9.46 -2.34
CA ASN A 61 5.71 9.12 -3.39
C ASN A 61 4.67 10.22 -3.65
N ASP A 62 4.88 11.43 -3.14
CA ASP A 62 3.95 12.57 -3.27
C ASP A 62 2.50 12.28 -2.81
N ILE A 63 2.31 11.31 -1.91
CA ILE A 63 1.01 10.97 -1.33
C ILE A 63 0.66 11.90 -0.17
N VAL A 64 1.69 12.33 0.57
CA VAL A 64 1.56 13.31 1.65
C VAL A 64 2.61 14.40 1.48
N TYR A 65 2.32 15.59 2.00
CA TYR A 65 3.26 16.71 2.02
C TYR A 65 3.39 17.30 3.42
N LYS A 66 4.49 18.01 3.66
CA LYS A 66 4.81 18.61 4.96
C LYS A 66 4.42 20.07 5.00
N LYS A 67 3.70 20.48 6.05
CA LYS A 67 3.56 21.89 6.46
C LYS A 67 4.47 22.15 7.67
N ARG A 68 5.42 23.08 7.53
CA ARG A 68 6.43 23.39 8.56
C ARG A 68 5.73 23.72 9.89
N GLY A 69 6.11 23.01 10.96
CA GLY A 69 5.54 23.17 12.30
C GLY A 69 4.11 22.64 12.49
N LEU A 70 3.42 22.21 11.44
CA LEU A 70 2.00 21.82 11.48
C LEU A 70 1.78 20.31 11.29
N GLY A 71 2.76 19.62 10.69
CA GLY A 71 2.73 18.17 10.46
C GLY A 71 2.64 17.81 8.98
N MET A 72 2.12 16.61 8.72
CA MET A 72 1.96 16.04 7.38
C MET A 72 0.49 16.08 6.97
N PHE A 73 0.22 16.23 5.68
CA PHE A 73 -1.12 16.38 5.12
C PHE A 73 -1.24 15.56 3.84
N VAL A 74 -2.44 15.05 3.53
CA VAL A 74 -2.71 14.29 2.31
C VAL A 74 -2.62 15.22 1.10
N GLN A 75 -1.88 14.81 0.07
CA GLN A 75 -1.77 15.54 -1.19
C GLN A 75 -3.12 15.56 -1.93
N VAL A 76 -3.42 16.66 -2.63
CA VAL A 76 -4.58 16.71 -3.55
C VAL A 76 -4.29 15.79 -4.74
N GLY A 77 -5.22 14.89 -5.08
CA GLY A 77 -5.02 13.84 -6.08
C GLY A 77 -4.31 12.59 -5.54
N ALA A 78 -4.12 12.47 -4.22
CA ALA A 78 -3.43 11.32 -3.63
C ALA A 78 -4.13 9.99 -3.94
N LYS A 79 -5.47 9.98 -4.01
CA LYS A 79 -6.25 8.77 -4.30
C LYS A 79 -5.90 8.22 -5.68
N GLU A 80 -5.86 9.08 -6.69
CA GLU A 80 -5.51 8.73 -8.07
C GLU A 80 -4.07 8.25 -8.18
N LEU A 81 -3.14 8.91 -7.48
CA LEU A 81 -1.74 8.49 -7.43
C LEU A 81 -1.57 7.09 -6.82
N ILE A 82 -2.25 6.82 -5.69
CA ILE A 82 -2.22 5.50 -5.04
C ILE A 82 -2.78 4.43 -5.99
N LEU A 83 -3.93 4.69 -6.62
CA LEU A 83 -4.55 3.74 -7.55
C LEU A 83 -3.66 3.45 -8.76
N ALA A 84 -3.07 4.49 -9.37
CA ALA A 84 -2.15 4.34 -10.49
C ALA A 84 -0.95 3.48 -10.09
N LYS A 85 -0.29 3.81 -8.96
CA LYS A 85 0.85 3.06 -8.46
C LYS A 85 0.51 1.59 -8.18
N ARG A 86 -0.61 1.32 -7.51
CA ARG A 86 -1.02 -0.06 -7.19
C ARG A 86 -1.35 -0.87 -8.44
N ARG A 87 -1.97 -0.27 -9.44
CA ARG A 87 -2.25 -0.94 -10.72
C ARG A 87 -0.96 -1.17 -11.50
N ASP A 88 -0.15 -0.15 -11.68
CA ASP A 88 0.94 -0.16 -12.65
C ASP A 88 2.19 -0.88 -12.08
N GLU A 89 2.40 -0.84 -10.75
CA GLU A 89 3.52 -1.51 -10.09
C GLU A 89 3.09 -2.82 -9.42
N LYS A 90 2.16 -2.77 -8.46
CA LYS A 90 1.84 -3.92 -7.59
C LYS A 90 1.12 -5.02 -8.36
N LEU A 91 0.06 -4.69 -9.09
CA LEU A 91 -0.69 -5.67 -9.88
C LEU A 91 0.16 -6.22 -11.04
N SER A 92 0.93 -5.37 -11.74
CA SER A 92 1.88 -5.80 -12.76
C SER A 92 2.93 -6.77 -12.23
N LYS A 93 3.45 -6.54 -11.02
CA LYS A 93 4.41 -7.44 -10.36
C LYS A 93 3.77 -8.80 -10.05
N LEU A 94 2.59 -8.80 -9.43
CA LEU A 94 1.86 -10.04 -9.12
C LEU A 94 1.53 -10.84 -10.40
N ALA A 95 1.10 -10.16 -11.46
CA ALA A 95 0.84 -10.80 -12.75
C ALA A 95 2.11 -11.48 -13.30
N LYS A 96 3.28 -10.82 -13.21
CA LYS A 96 4.57 -11.41 -13.61
C LYS A 96 4.94 -12.63 -12.75
N GLU A 97 4.75 -12.55 -11.44
CA GLU A 97 5.03 -13.66 -10.52
C GLU A 97 4.16 -14.88 -10.84
N ILE A 98 2.86 -14.68 -11.07
CA ILE A 98 1.93 -15.74 -11.46
C ILE A 98 2.33 -16.38 -12.80
N VAL A 99 2.65 -15.56 -13.81
CA VAL A 99 3.12 -16.05 -15.13
C VAL A 99 4.41 -16.85 -15.01
N GLN A 100 5.35 -16.42 -14.16
CA GLN A 100 6.60 -17.15 -13.93
C GLN A 100 6.35 -18.51 -13.29
N GLU A 101 5.45 -18.58 -12.31
CA GLU A 101 5.11 -19.84 -11.65
C GLU A 101 4.37 -20.80 -12.58
N ALA A 102 3.41 -20.30 -13.37
CA ALA A 102 2.73 -21.09 -14.40
C ALA A 102 3.72 -21.75 -15.37
N LYS A 103 4.73 -21.00 -15.81
CA LYS A 103 5.80 -21.52 -16.69
C LYS A 103 6.62 -22.63 -16.03
N ARG A 104 6.94 -22.52 -14.73
CA ARG A 104 7.66 -23.58 -13.99
C ARG A 104 6.86 -24.86 -13.88
N LEU A 105 5.54 -24.74 -13.85
CA LEU A 105 4.58 -25.84 -13.77
C LEU A 105 4.12 -26.35 -15.14
N PHE A 106 4.69 -25.85 -16.24
CA PHE A 106 4.30 -26.18 -17.62
C PHE A 106 2.84 -25.88 -17.97
N VAL A 107 2.20 -24.97 -17.22
CA VAL A 107 0.83 -24.50 -17.48
C VAL A 107 0.86 -23.59 -18.71
N GLN A 108 -0.01 -23.88 -19.68
CA GLN A 108 -0.15 -23.07 -20.89
C GLN A 108 -0.89 -21.76 -20.61
N ASP A 109 -0.69 -20.76 -21.46
CA ASP A 109 -1.28 -19.42 -21.27
C ASP A 109 -2.82 -19.48 -21.21
N GLU A 110 -3.46 -20.31 -22.04
CA GLU A 110 -4.92 -20.49 -22.02
C GLU A 110 -5.41 -21.11 -20.70
N GLU A 111 -4.68 -22.08 -20.16
CA GLU A 111 -5.01 -22.72 -18.89
C GLU A 111 -4.87 -21.72 -17.73
N LEU A 112 -3.80 -20.91 -17.73
CA LEU A 112 -3.61 -19.85 -16.75
C LEU A 112 -4.74 -18.81 -16.79
N ILE A 113 -5.14 -18.39 -17.99
CA ILE A 113 -6.24 -17.43 -18.17
C ILE A 113 -7.56 -18.03 -17.64
N GLU A 114 -7.84 -19.30 -17.89
CA GLU A 114 -9.04 -19.97 -17.36
C GLU A 114 -8.99 -20.12 -15.84
N LEU A 115 -7.82 -20.37 -15.24
CA LEU A 115 -7.65 -20.37 -13.79
C LEU A 115 -7.98 -19.01 -13.19
N ILE A 116 -7.48 -17.91 -13.78
CA ILE A 116 -7.79 -16.55 -13.32
C ILE A 116 -9.29 -16.25 -13.42
N LYS A 117 -9.92 -16.59 -14.56
CA LYS A 117 -11.37 -16.42 -14.75
C LYS A 117 -12.19 -17.24 -13.75
N LYS A 118 -11.71 -18.44 -13.38
CA LYS A 118 -12.37 -19.28 -12.38
C LYS A 118 -12.29 -18.62 -11.00
N ALA A 119 -11.11 -18.17 -10.58
CA ALA A 119 -10.93 -17.48 -9.29
C ALA A 119 -11.83 -16.23 -9.17
N GLN A 120 -11.97 -15.44 -10.25
CA GLN A 120 -12.87 -14.27 -10.28
C GLN A 120 -14.36 -14.58 -10.07
N ARG A 121 -14.81 -15.83 -10.34
CA ARG A 121 -16.21 -16.24 -10.13
C ARG A 121 -16.45 -16.73 -8.69
N GLU A 122 -15.39 -17.00 -7.94
CA GLU A 122 -15.44 -17.53 -6.57
C GLU A 122 -15.33 -16.42 -5.51
N GLU A 123 -14.94 -15.20 -5.90
CA GLU A 123 -15.01 -13.95 -5.10
C GLU A 123 -16.38 -13.26 -5.21
#